data_AF-A0A4Z1JMH2-F1
#
_entry.id   AF-A0A4Z1JMH2-F1
#
_cell.length_a   1.000
_cell.length_b   1.000
_cell.length_c   1.000
_cell.angle_alpha   90.00
_cell.angle_beta   90.00
_cell.angle_gamma   90.00
#
_symmetry.space_group_name_H-M   'P 1'
#
loop_
_entity.id
_entity.type
_entity.pdbx_description
1 polymer ?
#
loop_
_entity_poly.entity_id
_entity_poly.type
_entity_poly.pdbx_seq_one_letter_code
_entity_poly.pdbx_strand_id
1 'polypeptide(L)'
;MWTRRCVATTWRLHHVKFHNNAQSQSNLEQNAATQIPYSLLGRVPLGSQDRRQLDSGDISSMQSKVKEDVNFAEVVLHTDTLTCERILTNDPTHHERKNLTLQEVLADLKELKQYKQTSSEDIRKLKSDKKRRHAGEVVNMRDQLARLVLPRKENQQRKQQVHDPKDMKDTKDVRNWFAHEIDLDTTFEQMALYDQFDICCITTFGETQNKIKELLAWDKDGECEVYNIFNEHGEAWHNQFANTCIDPFNKWLSAIHALKETESAMLENPFSYLETRIQEQKDGIKEAIREWNETFMTDKSKRGKRRGRCRELIRKDYTDRGLIEQIRAALLHGVTLVEVSGESKEKEEKEKEEKEEKEKEKKKEKKEKKEEKKEKKEKEKKEKEKEKKKEKKEKEKSKKNEKSKKNEESNEN
;
A
#
# COMPACT_ATOMS: atom_id res chain seq x y z
N MET A 1 -58.86 -30.10 -19.61
CA MET A 1 -58.64 -30.70 -18.29
C MET A 1 -57.20 -31.15 -18.22
N TRP A 2 -56.43 -30.69 -17.23
CA TRP A 2 -55.26 -31.33 -16.60
C TRP A 2 -54.77 -30.36 -15.51
N THR A 3 -55.00 -30.75 -14.27
CA THR A 3 -54.66 -30.00 -13.05
C THR A 3 -53.17 -30.11 -12.77
N ARG A 4 -52.44 -28.98 -12.78
CA ARG A 4 -51.09 -28.89 -12.22
C ARG A 4 -51.18 -28.79 -10.71
N ARG A 5 -50.68 -29.81 -10.01
CA ARG A 5 -50.32 -29.74 -8.58
C ARG A 5 -49.02 -28.96 -8.45
N CYS A 6 -49.04 -27.87 -7.69
CA CYS A 6 -47.82 -27.23 -7.20
C CYS A 6 -47.51 -27.79 -5.80
N VAL A 7 -46.30 -28.33 -5.68
CA VAL A 7 -45.64 -28.73 -4.44
C VAL A 7 -45.05 -27.47 -3.81
N ALA A 8 -45.42 -27.17 -2.56
CA ALA A 8 -44.76 -26.13 -1.78
C ALA A 8 -43.73 -26.79 -0.84
N THR A 9 -42.46 -26.57 -1.13
CA THR A 9 -41.32 -26.86 -0.26
C THR A 9 -41.32 -25.95 0.96
N THR A 10 -41.30 -26.53 2.15
CA THR A 10 -41.16 -25.85 3.44
C THR A 10 -39.69 -25.48 3.68
N TRP A 11 -39.40 -24.19 3.84
CA TRP A 11 -38.13 -23.72 4.39
C TRP A 11 -38.22 -23.66 5.91
N ARG A 12 -37.41 -24.47 6.61
CA ARG A 12 -37.23 -24.41 8.06
C ARG A 12 -36.38 -23.17 8.40
N LEU A 13 -36.88 -22.32 9.29
CA LEU A 13 -36.10 -21.23 9.87
C LEU A 13 -35.20 -21.78 10.98
N HIS A 14 -33.89 -21.69 10.81
CA HIS A 14 -32.91 -21.94 11.87
C HIS A 14 -32.93 -20.77 12.86
N HIS A 15 -33.08 -21.07 14.16
CA HIS A 15 -32.81 -20.12 15.23
C HIS A 15 -31.30 -19.86 15.32
N VAL A 16 -30.84 -18.72 14.82
CA VAL A 16 -29.50 -18.20 15.11
C VAL A 16 -29.59 -17.38 16.41
N LYS A 17 -29.01 -17.89 17.49
CA LYS A 17 -28.79 -17.11 18.72
C LYS A 17 -27.59 -16.21 18.51
N PHE A 18 -27.80 -14.91 18.42
CA PHE A 18 -26.73 -13.93 18.58
C PHE A 18 -26.51 -13.69 20.08
N HIS A 19 -25.38 -14.13 20.59
CA HIS A 19 -24.84 -13.62 21.85
C HIS A 19 -24.20 -12.26 21.57
N ASN A 20 -24.88 -11.16 21.90
CA ASN A 20 -24.26 -9.86 21.97
C ASN A 20 -23.54 -9.71 23.30
N ASN A 21 -22.21 -9.75 23.24
CA ASN A 21 -21.33 -9.30 24.30
C ASN A 21 -20.94 -7.85 23.94
N ALA A 22 -21.65 -6.86 24.48
CA ALA A 22 -21.32 -5.45 24.34
C ALA A 22 -21.56 -4.76 25.67
N GLN A 23 -20.52 -4.80 26.50
CA GLN A 23 -20.39 -4.04 27.72
C GLN A 23 -20.16 -2.58 27.32
N SER A 24 -21.25 -1.82 27.19
CA SER A 24 -21.20 -0.35 27.10
C SER A 24 -22.22 0.21 28.09
N GLN A 25 -21.67 0.83 29.13
CA GLN A 25 -22.40 1.46 30.21
C GLN A 25 -23.09 2.71 29.68
N SER A 26 -24.41 2.66 29.53
CA SER A 26 -25.25 3.86 29.65
C SER A 26 -26.23 3.60 30.78
N ASN A 27 -26.05 4.32 31.89
CA ASN A 27 -26.97 4.33 33.01
C ASN A 27 -28.35 4.77 32.52
N LEU A 28 -29.29 3.82 32.42
CA LEU A 28 -30.70 4.12 32.34
C LEU A 28 -31.38 3.34 33.47
N GLU A 29 -32.06 4.10 34.31
CA GLU A 29 -32.65 3.73 35.59
C GLU A 29 -33.33 2.35 35.56
N GLN A 30 -32.88 1.46 36.45
CA GLN A 30 -33.61 0.25 36.81
C GLN A 30 -34.85 0.67 37.64
N ASN A 31 -35.94 0.99 36.97
CA ASN A 31 -37.25 1.04 37.61
C ASN A 31 -37.81 -0.38 37.71
N ALA A 32 -37.78 -0.93 38.92
CA ALA A 32 -38.52 -2.12 39.30
C ALA A 32 -40.02 -1.78 39.37
N ALA A 33 -40.68 -1.75 38.21
CA ALA A 33 -42.13 -1.77 38.09
C ALA A 33 -42.52 -3.00 37.25
N THR A 34 -43.54 -3.71 37.72
CA THR A 34 -44.17 -4.91 37.15
C THR A 34 -44.10 -4.92 35.61
N GLN A 35 -43.25 -5.77 35.02
CA GLN A 35 -43.17 -5.92 33.57
C GLN A 35 -44.46 -6.59 33.07
N ILE A 36 -45.43 -5.78 32.67
CA ILE A 36 -46.55 -6.24 31.86
C ILE A 36 -45.95 -6.73 30.53
N PRO A 37 -46.20 -7.99 30.11
CA PRO A 37 -45.64 -8.50 28.86
C PRO A 37 -46.17 -7.68 27.67
N TYR A 38 -45.25 -7.01 26.96
CA TYR A 38 -45.57 -6.31 25.72
C TYR A 38 -46.15 -7.28 24.71
N SER A 39 -47.42 -7.10 24.36
CA SER A 39 -48.16 -8.01 23.49
C SER A 39 -48.55 -7.24 22.23
N LEU A 40 -47.78 -7.41 21.16
CA LEU A 40 -48.18 -6.99 19.82
C LEU A 40 -49.03 -8.12 19.23
N LEU A 41 -50.34 -7.97 19.28
CA LEU A 41 -51.25 -8.85 18.53
C LEU A 41 -51.11 -8.47 17.06
N GLY A 42 -50.11 -9.06 16.40
CA GLY A 42 -49.87 -8.91 14.96
C GLY A 42 -51.11 -9.25 14.15
N ARG A 43 -51.12 -8.84 12.87
CA ARG A 43 -52.22 -8.98 11.88
C ARG A 43 -53.22 -10.09 12.22
N VAL A 44 -54.24 -9.74 13.00
CA VAL A 44 -55.42 -10.58 13.13
C VAL A 44 -56.09 -10.58 11.76
N PRO A 45 -56.36 -11.72 11.11
CA PRO A 45 -57.12 -11.74 9.87
C PRO A 45 -58.53 -11.23 10.19
N LEU A 46 -58.73 -9.93 9.99
CA LEU A 46 -60.00 -9.29 10.29
C LEU A 46 -60.99 -9.64 9.20
N GLY A 47 -62.16 -10.14 9.60
CA GLY A 47 -63.28 -10.29 8.68
C GLY A 47 -63.67 -8.92 8.10
N SER A 48 -64.43 -8.91 7.00
CA SER A 48 -64.92 -7.68 6.39
C SER A 48 -65.70 -6.77 7.35
N GLN A 49 -66.30 -7.36 8.39
CA GLN A 49 -67.01 -6.68 9.46
C GLN A 49 -66.07 -6.04 10.50
N ASP A 50 -65.02 -6.75 10.94
CA ASP A 50 -64.05 -6.22 11.89
C ASP A 50 -63.23 -5.07 11.25
N ARG A 51 -62.99 -5.10 9.94
CA ARG A 51 -62.33 -4.01 9.20
C ARG A 51 -63.15 -2.71 9.20
N ARG A 52 -64.47 -2.80 8.98
CA ARG A 52 -65.37 -1.63 9.05
C ARG A 52 -65.45 -1.05 10.45
N GLN A 53 -65.39 -1.89 11.48
CA GLN A 53 -65.36 -1.46 12.88
C GLN A 53 -64.06 -0.72 13.21
N LEU A 54 -62.92 -1.24 12.75
CA LEU A 54 -61.61 -0.61 12.91
C LEU A 54 -61.51 0.74 12.17
N ASP A 55 -62.15 0.88 11.01
CA ASP A 55 -62.28 2.14 10.28
C ASP A 55 -63.16 3.16 11.04
N SER A 56 -64.23 2.68 11.70
CA SER A 56 -65.17 3.50 12.47
C SER A 56 -64.66 3.93 13.86
N GLY A 57 -63.59 3.32 14.37
CA GLY A 57 -63.02 3.60 15.70
C GLY A 57 -63.73 2.88 16.86
N ASP A 58 -64.81 2.14 16.59
CA ASP A 58 -65.49 1.31 17.57
C ASP A 58 -64.76 -0.03 17.74
N ILE A 59 -63.96 -0.14 18.82
CA ILE A 59 -63.15 -1.32 19.13
C ILE A 59 -63.74 -2.20 20.23
N SER A 60 -64.93 -1.88 20.78
CA SER A 60 -65.48 -2.58 21.94
C SER A 60 -65.71 -4.07 21.66
N SER A 61 -66.18 -4.43 20.46
CA SER A 61 -66.35 -5.83 20.06
C SER A 61 -65.03 -6.57 19.86
N MET A 62 -63.94 -5.87 19.51
CA MET A 62 -62.62 -6.47 19.29
C MET A 62 -61.89 -6.68 20.62
N GLN A 63 -61.98 -5.71 21.53
CA GLN A 63 -61.44 -5.81 22.89
C GLN A 63 -62.02 -7.01 23.65
N SER A 64 -63.33 -7.28 23.51
CA SER A 64 -63.97 -8.43 24.15
C SER A 64 -63.45 -9.78 23.63
N LYS A 65 -63.20 -9.91 22.31
CA LYS A 65 -62.61 -11.13 21.72
C LYS A 65 -61.17 -11.35 22.18
N VAL A 66 -60.37 -10.29 22.27
CA VAL A 66 -58.97 -10.37 22.69
C VAL A 66 -58.82 -10.69 24.18
N LYS A 67 -59.77 -10.22 25.01
CA LYS A 67 -59.81 -10.50 26.46
C LYS A 67 -60.01 -11.98 26.81
N GLU A 68 -60.54 -12.81 25.91
CA GLU A 68 -60.71 -14.25 26.15
C GLU A 68 -59.39 -15.03 26.03
N ASP A 69 -58.42 -14.54 25.25
CA ASP A 69 -57.21 -15.30 24.88
C ASP A 69 -55.91 -14.82 25.55
N VAL A 70 -55.85 -13.58 26.07
CA VAL A 70 -54.61 -13.02 26.67
C VAL A 70 -54.92 -12.23 27.93
N ASN A 71 -54.26 -12.58 29.04
CA ASN A 71 -54.47 -11.94 30.32
C ASN A 71 -53.54 -10.71 30.50
N PHE A 72 -54.14 -9.61 30.97
CA PHE A 72 -53.58 -8.30 31.37
C PHE A 72 -53.41 -7.19 30.30
N ALA A 73 -54.08 -6.06 30.59
CA ALA A 73 -54.07 -4.71 29.98
C ALA A 73 -55.09 -4.41 28.86
N GLU A 74 -55.76 -3.25 28.97
CA GLU A 74 -56.70 -2.72 27.97
C GLU A 74 -55.97 -2.37 26.68
N VAL A 75 -56.46 -2.88 25.55
CA VAL A 75 -55.85 -2.69 24.24
C VAL A 75 -56.47 -1.45 23.59
N VAL A 76 -55.64 -0.55 23.07
CA VAL A 76 -56.07 0.70 22.42
C VAL A 76 -55.78 0.62 20.92
N LEU A 77 -56.65 1.24 20.12
CA LEU A 77 -56.42 1.47 18.71
C LEU A 77 -55.40 2.60 18.52
N HIS A 78 -54.25 2.29 17.97
CA HIS A 78 -53.15 3.21 17.74
C HIS A 78 -52.85 3.30 16.24
N THR A 79 -52.40 4.45 15.75
CA THR A 79 -51.94 4.59 14.36
C THR A 79 -50.42 4.62 14.37
N ASP A 80 -49.80 3.59 13.80
CA ASP A 80 -48.34 3.46 13.69
C ASP A 80 -47.77 4.64 12.89
N THR A 81 -46.88 5.41 13.49
CA THR A 81 -46.29 6.60 12.85
C THR A 81 -45.33 6.27 11.70
N LEU A 82 -44.79 5.06 11.63
CA LEU A 82 -43.88 4.62 10.57
C LEU A 82 -44.64 4.12 9.34
N THR A 83 -45.66 3.28 9.54
CA THR A 83 -46.40 2.64 8.44
C THR A 83 -47.73 3.33 8.11
N CYS A 84 -48.20 4.23 8.99
CA CYS A 84 -49.55 4.81 9.00
C CYS A 84 -50.67 3.77 9.12
N GLU A 85 -50.37 2.52 9.50
CA GLU A 85 -51.36 1.47 9.70
C GLU A 85 -52.02 1.60 11.09
N ARG A 86 -53.32 1.32 11.18
CA ARG A 86 -54.02 1.22 12.47
C ARG A 86 -53.75 -0.15 13.11
N ILE A 87 -53.22 -0.17 14.32
CA ILE A 87 -52.86 -1.36 15.08
C ILE A 87 -53.54 -1.38 16.45
N LEU A 88 -53.74 -2.56 17.01
CA LEU A 88 -54.22 -2.75 18.38
C LEU A 88 -53.02 -3.09 19.28
N THR A 89 -52.76 -2.25 20.27
CA THR A 89 -51.63 -2.43 21.21
C THR A 89 -52.04 -2.07 22.63
N ASN A 90 -51.52 -2.80 23.62
CA ASN A 90 -51.68 -2.47 25.04
C ASN A 90 -50.64 -1.45 25.53
N ASP A 91 -49.64 -1.12 24.70
CA ASP A 91 -48.60 -0.14 25.01
C ASP A 91 -48.22 0.65 23.73
N PRO A 92 -49.00 1.68 23.36
CA PRO A 92 -48.72 2.51 22.20
C PRO A 92 -47.42 3.29 22.35
N THR A 93 -47.07 3.72 23.57
CA THR A 93 -45.85 4.46 23.86
C THR A 93 -44.59 3.63 23.57
N HIS A 94 -44.57 2.37 24.00
CA HIS A 94 -43.44 1.47 23.73
C HIS A 94 -43.36 1.08 22.24
N HIS A 95 -44.51 0.93 21.56
CA HIS A 95 -44.53 0.71 20.11
C HIS A 95 -43.90 1.89 19.36
N GLU A 96 -44.28 3.12 19.71
CA GLU A 96 -43.72 4.34 19.10
C GLU A 96 -42.23 4.52 19.38
N ARG A 97 -41.75 4.21 20.60
CA ARG A 97 -40.31 4.20 20.89
C ARG A 97 -39.55 3.23 20.01
N LYS A 98 -40.10 2.03 19.75
CA LYS A 98 -39.49 1.06 18.82
C LYS A 98 -39.49 1.56 17.38
N ASN A 99 -40.53 2.26 16.94
CA ASN A 99 -40.58 2.85 15.60
C ASN A 99 -39.52 3.94 15.40
N LEU A 100 -39.33 4.80 16.41
CA LEU A 100 -38.23 5.76 16.45
C LEU A 100 -36.87 5.05 16.30
N THR A 101 -36.61 4.02 17.11
CA THR A 101 -35.36 3.23 17.00
C THR A 101 -35.21 2.56 15.63
N LEU A 102 -36.29 2.07 15.02
CA LEU A 102 -36.26 1.48 13.67
C LEU A 102 -35.96 2.54 12.60
N GLN A 103 -36.51 3.76 12.72
CA GLN A 103 -36.20 4.86 11.81
C GLN A 103 -34.73 5.27 11.89
N GLU A 104 -34.18 5.37 13.10
CA GLU A 104 -32.75 5.61 13.33
C GLU A 104 -31.90 4.53 12.66
N VAL A 105 -32.20 3.24 12.88
CA VAL A 105 -31.48 2.12 12.25
C VAL A 105 -31.62 2.15 10.72
N LEU A 106 -32.78 2.51 10.18
CA LEU A 106 -32.99 2.61 8.73
C LEU A 106 -32.21 3.80 8.12
N ALA A 107 -32.11 4.92 8.83
CA ALA A 107 -31.29 6.06 8.43
C ALA A 107 -29.80 5.66 8.41
N ASP A 108 -29.31 5.01 9.47
CA ASP A 108 -27.94 4.51 9.56
C ASP A 108 -27.61 3.51 8.44
N LEU A 109 -28.54 2.59 8.15
CA LEU A 109 -28.37 1.62 7.05
C LEU A 109 -28.30 2.30 5.68
N LYS A 110 -29.06 3.38 5.47
CA LYS A 110 -29.02 4.16 4.24
C LYS A 110 -27.69 4.91 4.11
N GLU A 111 -27.23 5.53 5.18
CA GLU A 111 -25.92 6.19 5.24
C GLU A 111 -24.78 5.21 4.98
N LEU A 112 -24.81 4.03 5.60
CA LEU A 112 -23.81 2.99 5.41
C LEU A 112 -23.77 2.45 3.98
N LYS A 113 -24.94 2.29 3.33
CA LYS A 113 -25.01 1.94 1.90
C LYS A 113 -24.39 3.01 1.02
N GLN A 114 -24.67 4.28 1.30
CA GLN A 114 -24.11 5.40 0.56
C GLN A 114 -22.59 5.48 0.75
N TYR A 115 -22.11 5.35 1.98
CA TYR A 115 -20.68 5.29 2.31
C TYR A 115 -19.97 4.16 1.55
N LYS A 116 -20.56 2.96 1.53
CA LYS A 116 -20.01 1.82 0.79
C LYS A 116 -19.89 2.10 -0.72
N GLN A 117 -20.88 2.76 -1.30
CA GLN A 117 -20.86 3.13 -2.72
C GLN A 117 -19.78 4.18 -3.01
N THR A 118 -19.75 5.27 -2.24
CA THR A 118 -18.74 6.34 -2.38
C THR A 118 -17.32 5.78 -2.18
N SER A 119 -17.11 4.95 -1.16
CA SER A 119 -15.83 4.30 -0.89
C SER A 119 -15.40 3.40 -2.07
N SER A 120 -16.32 2.65 -2.67
CA SER A 120 -16.02 1.83 -3.85
C SER A 120 -15.60 2.67 -5.06
N GLU A 121 -16.28 3.79 -5.30
CA GLU A 121 -15.92 4.73 -6.36
C GLU A 121 -14.57 5.40 -6.13
N ASP A 122 -14.28 5.79 -4.89
CA ASP A 122 -12.99 6.38 -4.51
C ASP A 122 -11.85 5.37 -4.64
N ILE A 123 -12.04 4.11 -4.22
CA ILE A 123 -11.07 3.03 -4.46
C ILE A 123 -10.82 2.86 -5.96
N ARG A 124 -11.86 2.90 -6.79
CA ARG A 124 -11.71 2.79 -8.25
C ARG A 124 -10.93 3.97 -8.83
N LYS A 125 -11.24 5.21 -8.41
CA LYS A 125 -10.50 6.42 -8.82
C LYS A 125 -9.04 6.33 -8.39
N LEU A 126 -8.77 5.94 -7.15
CA LEU A 126 -7.41 5.76 -6.62
C LEU A 126 -6.63 4.69 -7.39
N LYS A 127 -7.25 3.56 -7.72
CA LYS A 127 -6.63 2.53 -8.57
C LYS A 127 -6.29 3.06 -9.95
N SER A 128 -7.22 3.77 -10.59
CA SER A 128 -6.98 4.40 -11.90
C SER A 128 -5.84 5.42 -11.85
N ASP A 129 -5.81 6.23 -10.81
CA ASP A 129 -4.75 7.21 -10.58
C ASP A 129 -3.40 6.55 -10.33
N LYS A 130 -3.35 5.47 -9.54
CA LYS A 130 -2.14 4.68 -9.29
C LYS A 130 -1.61 4.10 -10.61
N LYS A 131 -2.47 3.48 -11.42
CA LYS A 131 -2.11 2.94 -12.75
C LYS A 131 -1.54 4.01 -13.67
N ARG A 132 -2.21 5.17 -13.77
CA ARG A 132 -1.73 6.31 -14.56
C ARG A 132 -0.35 6.79 -14.09
N ARG A 133 -0.11 6.89 -12.78
CA ARG A 133 1.21 7.29 -12.26
C ARG A 133 2.32 6.30 -12.62
N HIS A 134 2.05 5.00 -12.52
CA HIS A 134 3.03 3.97 -12.87
C HIS A 134 3.34 3.93 -14.38
N ALA A 135 2.36 4.18 -15.24
CA ALA A 135 2.60 4.26 -16.69
C ALA A 135 3.63 5.36 -17.04
N GLY A 136 3.62 6.50 -16.34
CA GLY A 136 4.65 7.53 -16.48
C GLY A 136 6.05 7.06 -16.04
N GLU A 137 6.14 6.16 -15.04
CA GLU A 137 7.41 5.55 -14.63
C GLU A 137 7.98 4.59 -15.67
N VAL A 138 7.13 3.88 -16.42
CA VAL A 138 7.57 2.97 -17.49
C VAL A 138 8.32 3.72 -18.58
N VAL A 139 7.84 4.91 -18.97
CA VAL A 139 8.56 5.80 -19.88
C VAL A 139 9.92 6.23 -19.29
N ASN A 140 9.94 6.54 -18.00
CA ASN A 140 11.17 6.92 -17.29
C ASN A 140 12.18 5.77 -17.22
N MET A 141 11.75 4.50 -17.08
CA MET A 141 12.64 3.34 -17.12
C MET A 141 13.44 3.30 -18.42
N ARG A 142 12.77 3.46 -19.58
CA ARG A 142 13.42 3.49 -20.90
C ARG A 142 14.43 4.62 -21.03
N ASP A 143 14.09 5.80 -20.53
CA ASP A 143 14.98 6.97 -20.54
C ASP A 143 16.20 6.80 -19.63
N GLN A 144 16.04 6.13 -18.49
CA GLN A 144 17.14 5.81 -17.59
C GLN A 144 18.08 4.77 -18.20
N LEU A 145 17.52 3.72 -18.81
CA LEU A 145 18.28 2.67 -19.48
C LEU A 145 19.16 3.25 -20.60
N ALA A 146 18.60 4.16 -21.38
CA ALA A 146 19.33 4.89 -22.42
C ALA A 146 20.55 5.65 -21.91
N ARG A 147 20.41 6.32 -20.75
CA ARG A 147 21.52 7.05 -20.14
C ARG A 147 22.60 6.11 -19.61
N LEU A 148 22.22 4.88 -19.27
CA LEU A 148 23.14 3.89 -18.73
C LEU A 148 23.95 3.20 -19.84
N VAL A 149 23.31 2.89 -20.97
CA VAL A 149 23.90 2.06 -22.03
C VAL A 149 24.40 2.88 -23.22
N LEU A 150 23.66 3.91 -23.66
CA LEU A 150 24.01 4.66 -24.87
C LEU A 150 25.02 5.79 -24.58
N PRO A 151 25.97 6.05 -25.50
CA PRO A 151 26.71 7.29 -25.55
C PRO A 151 25.79 8.52 -25.59
N ARG A 152 26.28 9.66 -25.09
CA ARG A 152 25.48 10.89 -24.99
C ARG A 152 24.92 11.35 -26.34
N LYS A 153 25.73 11.28 -27.41
CA LYS A 153 25.34 11.66 -28.77
C LYS A 153 24.23 10.76 -29.34
N GLU A 154 24.40 9.44 -29.24
CA GLU A 154 23.38 8.48 -29.69
C GLU A 154 22.05 8.70 -28.96
N ASN A 155 22.10 8.89 -27.64
CA ASN A 155 20.90 9.15 -26.84
C ASN A 155 20.23 10.49 -27.22
N GLN A 156 21.01 11.51 -27.60
CA GLN A 156 20.45 12.78 -28.10
C GLN A 156 19.73 12.59 -29.44
N GLN A 157 20.34 11.87 -30.38
CA GLN A 157 19.72 11.56 -31.68
C GLN A 157 18.46 10.70 -31.50
N ARG A 158 18.51 9.68 -30.63
CA ARG A 158 17.35 8.85 -30.27
C ARG A 158 16.18 9.70 -29.81
N LYS A 159 16.41 10.67 -28.93
CA LYS A 159 15.35 11.54 -28.39
C LYS A 159 14.73 12.48 -29.41
N GLN A 160 15.43 12.78 -30.50
CA GLN A 160 14.89 13.62 -31.58
C GLN A 160 13.96 12.83 -32.50
N GLN A 161 14.17 11.51 -32.62
CA GLN A 161 13.47 10.65 -33.58
C GLN A 161 12.41 9.75 -32.92
N VAL A 162 12.65 9.32 -31.68
CA VAL A 162 11.73 8.46 -30.92
C VAL A 162 10.89 9.33 -30.01
N HIS A 163 9.64 9.53 -30.40
CA HIS A 163 8.63 10.18 -29.58
C HIS A 163 7.89 9.16 -28.72
N ASP A 164 7.62 9.53 -27.47
CA ASP A 164 6.70 8.77 -26.62
C ASP A 164 5.28 8.88 -27.22
N PRO A 165 4.45 7.81 -27.19
CA PRO A 165 3.04 7.87 -27.57
C PRO A 165 2.32 9.03 -26.88
N LYS A 166 1.34 9.65 -27.56
CA LYS A 166 0.72 10.90 -27.08
C LYS A 166 0.13 10.77 -25.67
N ASP A 167 -0.60 9.69 -25.42
CA ASP A 167 -1.18 9.34 -24.13
C ASP A 167 -0.12 9.11 -23.04
N MET A 168 1.02 8.49 -23.39
CA MET A 168 2.15 8.32 -22.49
C MET A 168 2.88 9.63 -22.19
N LYS A 169 2.96 10.55 -23.16
CA LYS A 169 3.50 11.89 -22.96
C LYS A 169 2.64 12.69 -21.98
N ASP A 170 1.32 12.70 -22.19
CA ASP A 170 0.38 13.35 -21.30
C ASP A 170 0.48 12.75 -19.87
N THR A 171 0.65 11.43 -19.78
CA THR A 171 0.83 10.72 -18.51
C THR A 171 2.16 11.03 -17.81
N LYS A 172 3.24 11.17 -18.59
CA LYS A 172 4.58 11.58 -18.10
C LYS A 172 4.56 13.01 -17.54
N ASP A 173 3.76 13.90 -18.12
CA ASP A 173 3.63 15.29 -17.68
C ASP A 173 2.76 15.42 -16.42
N VAL A 174 1.80 14.51 -16.21
CA VAL A 174 0.97 14.41 -14.98
C VAL A 174 1.75 13.81 -13.79
N ARG A 175 3.03 13.50 -13.95
CA ARG A 175 3.86 12.82 -12.96
C ARG A 175 3.88 13.57 -11.62
N ASN A 176 3.20 12.96 -10.65
CA ASN A 176 3.16 13.40 -9.26
C ASN A 176 4.53 13.19 -8.61
N TRP A 177 4.86 14.05 -7.63
CA TRP A 177 6.11 14.03 -6.85
C TRP A 177 6.39 12.69 -6.13
N PHE A 178 5.39 11.82 -6.03
CA PHE A 178 5.44 10.50 -5.39
C PHE A 178 5.60 9.30 -6.34
N ALA A 179 5.63 9.50 -7.67
CA ALA A 179 5.81 8.41 -8.63
C ALA A 179 7.30 8.03 -8.70
N HIS A 180 7.78 7.26 -7.73
CA HIS A 180 9.11 6.63 -7.79
C HIS A 180 9.04 5.12 -7.59
N GLU A 181 7.82 4.60 -7.48
CA GLU A 181 7.52 3.19 -7.30
C GLU A 181 7.07 2.65 -8.65
N ILE A 182 7.72 1.56 -9.05
CA ILE A 182 7.25 0.75 -10.16
C ILE A 182 6.49 -0.44 -9.57
N ASP A 183 5.54 -0.94 -10.35
CA ASP A 183 4.63 -2.01 -9.98
C ASP A 183 4.67 -3.03 -11.11
N LEU A 184 5.00 -4.28 -10.80
CA LEU A 184 5.21 -5.34 -11.79
C LEU A 184 3.96 -5.54 -12.66
N ASP A 185 2.79 -5.68 -12.04
CA ASP A 185 1.51 -5.89 -12.74
C ASP A 185 1.19 -4.72 -13.67
N THR A 186 1.26 -3.50 -13.15
CA THR A 186 0.99 -2.31 -13.97
C THR A 186 2.00 -2.20 -15.11
N THR A 187 3.25 -2.57 -14.88
CA THR A 187 4.27 -2.55 -15.94
C THR A 187 3.96 -3.56 -17.04
N PHE A 188 3.49 -4.77 -16.69
CA PHE A 188 3.05 -5.76 -17.67
C PHE A 188 1.83 -5.31 -18.47
N GLU A 189 0.87 -4.66 -17.84
CA GLU A 189 -0.28 -4.06 -18.54
C GLU A 189 0.20 -3.03 -19.57
N GLN A 190 1.18 -2.18 -19.22
CA GLN A 190 1.72 -1.18 -20.14
C GLN A 190 2.56 -1.80 -21.26
N MET A 191 3.38 -2.81 -20.97
CA MET A 191 4.18 -3.52 -21.97
C MET A 191 3.31 -4.24 -23.00
N ALA A 192 2.16 -4.78 -22.58
CA ALA A 192 1.21 -5.42 -23.49
C ALA A 192 0.57 -4.45 -24.51
N LEU A 193 0.61 -3.14 -24.22
CA LEU A 193 0.11 -2.09 -25.12
C LEU A 193 1.21 -1.52 -26.02
N TYR A 194 2.49 -1.71 -25.65
CA TYR A 194 3.62 -0.98 -26.23
C TYR A 194 4.89 -1.83 -26.27
N ASP A 195 5.18 -2.42 -27.43
CA ASP A 195 6.35 -3.30 -27.67
C ASP A 195 7.71 -2.66 -27.32
N GLN A 196 7.80 -1.32 -27.42
CA GLN A 196 9.00 -0.54 -27.12
C GLN A 196 9.49 -0.61 -25.66
N PHE A 197 8.75 -1.26 -24.76
CA PHE A 197 9.12 -1.45 -23.36
C PHE A 197 9.55 -2.87 -23.00
N ASP A 198 9.50 -3.84 -23.91
CA ASP A 198 9.86 -5.24 -23.60
C ASP A 198 11.29 -5.33 -23.03
N ILE A 199 12.23 -4.57 -23.59
CA ILE A 199 13.61 -4.50 -23.08
C ILE A 199 13.68 -4.03 -21.62
N CYS A 200 12.76 -3.16 -21.17
CA CYS A 200 12.69 -2.73 -19.79
C CYS A 200 12.33 -3.89 -18.84
N CYS A 201 11.60 -4.90 -19.31
CA CYS A 201 11.30 -6.09 -18.52
C CYS A 201 12.60 -6.81 -18.15
N ILE A 202 13.37 -7.17 -19.17
CA ILE A 202 14.63 -7.90 -19.03
C ILE A 202 15.62 -7.12 -18.16
N THR A 203 15.71 -5.80 -18.35
CA THR A 203 16.72 -5.00 -17.64
C THR A 203 16.31 -4.57 -16.25
N THR A 204 15.04 -4.26 -16.04
CA THR A 204 14.57 -3.69 -14.77
C THR A 204 14.00 -4.74 -13.85
N PHE A 205 13.27 -5.72 -14.39
CA PHE A 205 12.76 -6.85 -13.60
C PHE A 205 13.64 -8.09 -13.73
N GLY A 206 14.65 -8.06 -14.58
CA GLY A 206 15.67 -9.11 -14.62
C GLY A 206 15.33 -10.31 -15.49
N GLU A 207 14.13 -10.39 -16.08
CA GLU A 207 13.77 -11.42 -17.07
C GLU A 207 12.72 -10.90 -18.07
N THR A 208 12.51 -11.63 -19.17
CA THR A 208 11.47 -11.39 -20.17
C THR A 208 10.08 -11.49 -19.54
N GLN A 209 9.10 -10.77 -20.09
CA GLN A 209 7.74 -10.79 -19.60
C GLN A 209 7.15 -12.21 -19.57
N ASN A 210 7.42 -13.01 -20.61
CA ASN A 210 6.91 -14.38 -20.71
C ASN A 210 7.48 -15.28 -19.61
N LYS A 211 8.78 -15.21 -19.36
CA LYS A 211 9.41 -16.02 -18.31
C LYS A 211 8.98 -15.61 -16.91
N ILE A 212 8.81 -14.31 -16.64
CA ILE A 212 8.28 -13.87 -15.34
C ILE A 212 6.86 -14.39 -15.14
N LYS A 213 5.98 -14.27 -16.16
CA LYS A 213 4.62 -14.82 -16.10
C LYS A 213 4.62 -16.33 -15.88
N GLU A 214 5.52 -17.05 -16.54
CA GLU A 214 5.68 -18.49 -16.35
C GLU A 214 6.09 -18.85 -14.91
N LEU A 215 7.07 -18.13 -14.34
CA LEU A 215 7.51 -18.32 -12.95
C LEU A 215 6.41 -17.95 -11.95
N LEU A 216 5.64 -16.89 -12.19
CA LEU A 216 4.49 -16.51 -11.35
C LEU A 216 3.38 -17.58 -11.38
N ALA A 217 3.12 -18.16 -12.54
CA ALA A 217 2.13 -19.23 -12.68
C ALA A 217 2.60 -20.56 -12.05
N TRP A 218 3.91 -20.75 -11.98
CA TRP A 218 4.56 -21.89 -11.33
C TRP A 218 4.57 -21.75 -9.80
N ASP A 219 4.92 -20.58 -9.25
CA ASP A 219 4.95 -20.26 -7.81
C ASP A 219 3.55 -19.97 -7.23
N LYS A 220 2.62 -20.93 -7.37
CA LYS A 220 1.20 -20.75 -6.99
C LYS A 220 1.00 -20.47 -5.51
N ASP A 221 1.82 -21.10 -4.68
CA ASP A 221 1.73 -21.00 -3.22
C ASP A 221 2.54 -19.81 -2.67
N GLY A 222 3.32 -19.14 -3.54
CA GLY A 222 4.16 -17.99 -3.19
C GLY A 222 5.36 -18.33 -2.31
N GLU A 223 5.72 -19.61 -2.17
CA GLU A 223 6.86 -20.06 -1.35
C GLU A 223 8.19 -19.50 -1.85
N CYS A 224 8.31 -19.25 -3.17
CA CYS A 224 9.54 -18.76 -3.78
C CYS A 224 9.61 -17.22 -3.88
N GLU A 225 8.56 -16.52 -3.41
CA GLU A 225 8.43 -15.06 -3.42
C GLU A 225 8.64 -14.42 -4.81
N VAL A 226 8.27 -15.11 -5.89
CA VAL A 226 8.57 -14.68 -7.26
C VAL A 226 8.07 -13.26 -7.55
N TYR A 227 6.83 -12.95 -7.14
CA TYR A 227 6.27 -11.61 -7.33
C TYR A 227 7.06 -10.53 -6.58
N ASN A 228 7.33 -10.77 -5.29
CA ASN A 228 7.96 -9.78 -4.42
C ASN A 228 9.38 -9.47 -4.90
N ILE A 229 10.18 -10.51 -5.16
CA ILE A 229 11.59 -10.35 -5.54
C ILE A 229 11.71 -9.65 -6.90
N PHE A 230 10.91 -10.03 -7.89
CA PHE A 230 10.93 -9.32 -9.18
C PHE A 230 10.50 -7.87 -9.03
N ASN A 231 9.45 -7.59 -8.24
CA ASN A 231 8.97 -6.23 -8.02
C ASN A 231 10.02 -5.36 -7.29
N GLU A 232 10.67 -5.90 -6.26
CA GLU A 232 11.73 -5.25 -5.50
C GLU A 232 13.02 -5.04 -6.32
N HIS A 233 13.41 -6.03 -7.12
CA HIS A 233 14.49 -5.90 -8.10
C HIS A 233 14.18 -4.75 -9.07
N GLY A 234 12.95 -4.72 -9.58
CA GLY A 234 12.40 -3.60 -10.32
C GLY A 234 12.66 -2.26 -9.64
N GLU A 235 12.24 -2.12 -8.38
CA GLU A 235 12.43 -0.92 -7.59
C GLU A 235 13.91 -0.54 -7.47
N ALA A 236 14.79 -1.50 -7.15
CA ALA A 236 16.20 -1.28 -6.87
C ALA A 236 17.01 -0.87 -8.12
N TRP A 237 16.72 -1.45 -9.29
CA TRP A 237 17.39 -1.12 -10.54
C TRP A 237 16.88 0.20 -11.11
N HIS A 238 15.56 0.42 -11.15
CA HIS A 238 14.99 1.67 -11.65
C HIS A 238 15.40 2.87 -10.81
N ASN A 239 15.45 2.70 -9.48
CA ASN A 239 15.85 3.77 -8.57
C ASN A 239 17.36 3.81 -8.30
N GLN A 240 18.13 2.89 -8.90
CA GLN A 240 19.58 2.83 -8.88
C GLN A 240 20.15 2.82 -7.45
N PHE A 241 19.65 1.89 -6.64
CA PHE A 241 20.16 1.64 -5.30
C PHE A 241 20.69 0.22 -5.05
N ALA A 242 20.63 -0.68 -6.03
CA ALA A 242 21.23 -2.02 -6.00
C ALA A 242 22.78 -2.01 -5.93
N ASN A 243 23.36 -1.80 -4.75
CA ASN A 243 24.81 -1.83 -4.56
C ASN A 243 25.32 -3.22 -4.14
N THR A 244 24.46 -4.00 -3.49
CA THR A 244 24.78 -5.29 -2.86
C THR A 244 23.77 -6.38 -3.22
N CYS A 245 22.56 -6.03 -3.65
CA CYS A 245 21.52 -7.02 -3.96
C CYS A 245 21.62 -7.66 -5.36
N ILE A 246 22.61 -7.30 -6.19
CA ILE A 246 22.83 -7.91 -7.52
C ILE A 246 23.14 -9.41 -7.41
N ASP A 247 24.17 -9.78 -6.63
CA ASP A 247 24.59 -11.18 -6.52
C ASP A 247 23.49 -12.06 -5.86
N PRO A 248 22.83 -11.63 -4.77
CA PRO A 248 21.71 -12.36 -4.19
C PRO A 248 20.54 -12.56 -5.17
N PHE A 249 20.21 -11.56 -5.98
CA PHE A 249 19.18 -11.72 -7.02
C PHE A 249 19.57 -12.78 -8.04
N ASN A 250 20.78 -12.70 -8.59
CA ASN A 250 21.25 -13.65 -9.60
C ASN A 250 21.33 -15.09 -9.04
N LYS A 251 21.72 -15.23 -7.77
CA LYS A 251 21.70 -16.51 -7.04
C LYS A 251 20.29 -17.06 -6.88
N TRP A 252 19.33 -16.23 -6.44
CA TRP A 252 17.93 -16.61 -6.34
C TRP A 252 17.34 -17.01 -7.70
N LEU A 253 17.55 -16.18 -8.73
CA LEU A 253 17.06 -16.42 -10.10
C LEU A 253 17.59 -17.75 -10.67
N SER A 254 18.87 -18.06 -10.42
CA SER A 254 19.46 -19.34 -10.82
C SER A 254 18.84 -20.52 -10.07
N ALA A 255 18.58 -20.37 -8.77
CA ALA A 255 18.00 -21.42 -7.94
C ALA A 255 16.55 -21.75 -8.33
N ILE A 256 15.72 -20.74 -8.64
CA ILE A 256 14.34 -20.98 -9.07
C ILE A 256 14.27 -21.68 -10.43
N HIS A 257 15.16 -21.32 -11.37
CA HIS A 257 15.23 -22.02 -12.66
C HIS A 257 15.62 -23.49 -12.47
N ALA A 258 16.63 -23.74 -11.64
CA ALA A 258 17.06 -25.11 -11.34
C ALA A 258 15.98 -25.94 -10.63
N LEU A 259 15.19 -25.34 -9.73
CA LEU A 259 14.08 -26.05 -9.08
C LEU A 259 12.96 -26.37 -10.08
N LYS A 260 12.54 -25.39 -10.88
CA LYS A 260 11.49 -25.58 -11.90
C LYS A 260 11.87 -26.67 -12.91
N GLU A 261 13.13 -26.73 -13.32
CA GLU A 261 13.65 -27.80 -14.20
C GLU A 261 13.57 -29.17 -13.52
N THR A 262 14.00 -29.29 -12.26
CA THR A 262 13.93 -30.55 -11.51
C THR A 262 12.48 -31.01 -11.30
N GLU A 263 11.57 -30.10 -10.94
CA GLU A 263 10.15 -30.43 -10.75
C GLU A 263 9.50 -30.88 -12.06
N SER A 264 9.84 -30.22 -13.18
CA SER A 264 9.38 -30.64 -14.51
C SER A 264 9.88 -32.05 -14.84
N ALA A 265 11.15 -32.36 -14.55
CA ALA A 265 11.71 -33.69 -14.74
C ALA A 265 11.06 -34.75 -13.82
N MET A 266 10.68 -34.39 -12.60
CA MET A 266 9.98 -35.30 -11.67
C MET A 266 8.57 -35.65 -12.16
N LEU A 267 7.87 -34.72 -12.81
CA LEU A 267 6.57 -34.99 -13.44
C LEU A 267 6.68 -35.96 -14.61
N GLU A 268 7.75 -35.88 -15.39
CA GLU A 268 8.03 -36.81 -16.49
C GLU A 268 8.51 -38.17 -15.99
N ASN A 269 9.31 -38.20 -14.92
CA ASN A 269 9.87 -39.42 -14.37
C ASN A 269 9.99 -39.39 -12.83
N PRO A 270 9.00 -39.93 -12.10
CA PRO A 270 8.94 -39.83 -10.65
C PRO A 270 9.92 -40.81 -10.00
N PHE A 271 11.15 -40.34 -9.76
CA PHE A 271 12.15 -41.05 -8.97
C PHE A 271 12.33 -40.42 -7.58
N SER A 272 12.47 -41.26 -6.56
CA SER A 272 12.62 -40.82 -5.16
C SER A 272 13.87 -39.96 -4.90
N TYR A 273 14.95 -40.11 -5.67
CA TYR A 273 16.13 -39.25 -5.52
C TYR A 273 15.86 -37.79 -5.91
N LEU A 274 14.86 -37.54 -6.77
CA LEU A 274 14.47 -36.18 -7.17
C LEU A 274 13.74 -35.45 -6.03
N GLU A 275 13.01 -36.16 -5.17
CA GLU A 275 12.35 -35.57 -4.01
C GLU A 275 13.35 -34.94 -3.04
N THR A 276 14.43 -35.66 -2.72
CA THR A 276 15.51 -35.13 -1.88
C THR A 276 16.16 -33.90 -2.52
N ARG A 277 16.43 -33.96 -3.83
CA ARG A 277 17.02 -32.83 -4.57
C ARG A 277 16.10 -31.60 -4.61
N ILE A 278 14.80 -31.80 -4.79
CA ILE A 278 13.79 -30.73 -4.77
C ILE A 278 13.77 -30.08 -3.40
N GLN A 279 13.80 -30.87 -2.32
CA GLN A 279 13.83 -30.32 -0.97
C GLN A 279 15.10 -29.50 -0.71
N GLU A 280 16.27 -30.00 -1.12
CA GLU A 280 17.54 -29.26 -1.04
C GLU A 280 17.50 -27.95 -1.83
N GLN A 281 16.93 -27.97 -3.04
CA GLN A 281 16.76 -26.77 -3.86
C GLN A 281 15.81 -25.76 -3.22
N LYS A 282 14.68 -26.22 -2.64
CA LYS A 282 13.75 -25.37 -1.90
C LYS A 282 14.43 -24.70 -0.70
N ASP A 283 15.24 -25.43 0.05
CA ASP A 283 15.97 -24.86 1.17
C ASP A 283 17.06 -23.87 0.71
N GLY A 284 17.75 -24.17 -0.40
CA GLY A 284 18.65 -23.23 -1.06
C GLY A 284 17.97 -21.93 -1.51
N ILE A 285 16.73 -22.02 -2.01
CA ILE A 285 15.92 -20.85 -2.38
C ILE A 285 15.57 -20.01 -1.15
N LYS A 286 15.13 -20.62 -0.04
CA LYS A 286 14.84 -19.89 1.22
C LYS A 286 16.06 -19.10 1.71
N GLU A 287 17.24 -19.70 1.63
CA GLU A 287 18.49 -19.04 1.99
C GLU A 287 18.80 -17.85 1.06
N ALA A 288 18.56 -18.00 -0.25
CA ALA A 288 18.72 -16.92 -1.22
C ALA A 288 17.71 -15.78 -1.01
N ILE A 289 16.45 -16.10 -0.67
CA ILE A 289 15.42 -15.11 -0.31
C ILE A 289 15.85 -14.32 0.93
N ARG A 290 16.37 -15.01 1.97
CA ARG A 290 16.86 -14.34 3.18
C ARG A 290 18.00 -13.36 2.88
N GLU A 291 18.98 -13.79 2.07
CA GLU A 291 20.10 -12.97 1.64
C GLU A 291 19.66 -11.77 0.79
N TRP A 292 18.70 -11.99 -0.12
CA TRP A 292 18.05 -10.92 -0.89
C TRP A 292 17.39 -9.90 0.02
N ASN A 293 16.54 -10.32 0.96
CA ASN A 293 15.81 -9.43 1.85
C ASN A 293 16.76 -8.56 2.71
N GLU A 294 17.83 -9.14 3.22
CA GLU A 294 18.84 -8.41 4.00
C GLU A 294 19.56 -7.33 3.16
N THR A 295 20.02 -7.71 1.97
CA THR A 295 20.78 -6.82 1.09
C THR A 295 19.88 -5.73 0.47
N PHE A 296 18.67 -6.09 0.05
CA PHE A 296 17.68 -5.16 -0.48
C PHE A 296 17.30 -4.09 0.57
N MET A 297 16.97 -4.50 1.79
CA MET A 297 16.62 -3.55 2.86
C MET A 297 17.80 -2.65 3.24
N THR A 298 19.01 -3.21 3.26
CA THR A 298 20.25 -2.45 3.48
C THR A 298 20.45 -1.39 2.41
N ASP A 299 20.27 -1.74 1.14
CA ASP A 299 20.45 -0.83 0.01
C ASP A 299 19.33 0.21 -0.07
N LYS A 300 18.08 -0.20 0.16
CA LYS A 300 16.90 0.68 0.22
C LYS A 300 17.05 1.74 1.30
N SER A 301 17.57 1.39 2.48
CA SER A 301 17.84 2.36 3.56
C SER A 301 18.92 3.40 3.20
N LYS A 302 19.79 3.07 2.23
CA LYS A 302 20.88 3.94 1.73
C LYS A 302 20.48 4.66 0.44
N ARG A 303 19.24 4.53 -0.03
CA ARG A 303 18.72 5.15 -1.25
C ARG A 303 19.07 6.65 -1.30
N GLY A 304 19.50 7.10 -2.48
CA GLY A 304 19.94 8.47 -2.73
C GLY A 304 21.41 8.75 -2.38
N LYS A 305 22.09 7.88 -1.63
CA LYS A 305 23.54 7.91 -1.40
C LYS A 305 24.21 6.95 -2.41
N ARG A 306 25.38 7.32 -2.97
CA ARG A 306 26.21 6.47 -3.86
C ARG A 306 25.62 6.06 -5.23
N ARG A 307 24.75 6.87 -5.86
CA ARG A 307 24.17 6.55 -7.18
C ARG A 307 25.18 6.25 -8.30
N GLY A 308 26.37 6.87 -8.28
CA GLY A 308 27.40 6.65 -9.31
C GLY A 308 27.89 5.20 -9.35
N ARG A 309 28.36 4.70 -8.20
CA ARG A 309 28.85 3.31 -8.07
C ARG A 309 27.76 2.28 -8.38
N CYS A 310 26.52 2.52 -7.96
CA CYS A 310 25.42 1.61 -8.28
C CYS A 310 25.16 1.51 -9.78
N ARG A 311 25.24 2.61 -10.53
CA ARG A 311 25.12 2.56 -12.00
C ARG A 311 26.22 1.72 -12.65
N GLU A 312 27.45 1.84 -12.16
CA GLU A 312 28.56 1.03 -12.66
C GLU A 312 28.32 -0.47 -12.40
N LEU A 313 27.82 -0.81 -11.20
CA LEU A 313 27.50 -2.20 -10.85
C LEU A 313 26.34 -2.75 -11.69
N ILE A 314 25.24 -2.00 -11.87
CA ILE A 314 24.13 -2.41 -12.73
C ILE A 314 24.58 -2.57 -14.18
N ARG A 315 25.41 -1.63 -14.68
CA ARG A 315 25.96 -1.74 -16.04
C ARG A 315 26.86 -2.96 -16.19
N LYS A 316 27.63 -3.29 -15.16
CA LYS A 316 28.45 -4.51 -15.13
C LYS A 316 27.57 -5.76 -15.16
N ASP A 317 26.53 -5.83 -14.34
CA ASP A 317 25.55 -6.94 -14.37
C ASP A 317 24.97 -7.14 -15.78
N TYR A 318 24.53 -6.06 -16.43
CA TYR A 318 24.05 -6.13 -17.81
C TYR A 318 25.11 -6.59 -18.81
N THR A 319 26.38 -6.27 -18.56
CA THR A 319 27.50 -6.71 -19.39
C THR A 319 27.75 -8.20 -19.20
N ASP A 320 27.84 -8.65 -17.95
CA ASP A 320 28.10 -10.05 -17.57
C ASP A 320 26.97 -10.97 -18.09
N ARG A 321 25.74 -10.46 -18.16
CA ARG A 321 24.56 -11.14 -18.72
C ARG A 321 24.40 -11.00 -20.24
N GLY A 322 25.31 -10.31 -20.93
CA GLY A 322 25.25 -10.12 -22.38
C GLY A 322 24.08 -9.26 -22.88
N LEU A 323 23.49 -8.43 -22.01
CA LEU A 323 22.30 -7.64 -22.32
C LEU A 323 22.63 -6.31 -23.01
N ILE A 324 23.85 -5.78 -22.89
CA ILE A 324 24.22 -4.45 -23.39
C ILE A 324 23.87 -4.23 -24.86
N GLU A 325 24.21 -5.17 -25.74
CA GLU A 325 23.95 -5.04 -27.17
C GLU A 325 22.46 -5.18 -27.50
N GLN A 326 21.74 -6.07 -26.81
CA GLN A 326 20.29 -6.21 -26.96
C GLN A 326 19.57 -4.92 -26.53
N ILE A 327 20.01 -4.32 -25.42
CA ILE A 327 19.49 -3.04 -24.94
C ILE A 327 19.72 -1.95 -25.98
N ARG A 328 20.95 -1.85 -26.48
CA ARG A 328 21.31 -0.83 -27.47
C ARG A 328 20.49 -0.98 -28.75
N ALA A 329 20.36 -2.21 -29.27
CA ALA A 329 19.57 -2.51 -30.45
C ALA A 329 18.09 -2.15 -30.26
N ALA A 330 17.49 -2.53 -29.13
CA ALA A 330 16.10 -2.21 -28.81
C ALA A 330 15.87 -0.70 -28.68
N LEU A 331 16.78 0.02 -28.03
CA LEU A 331 16.67 1.47 -27.84
C LEU A 331 16.90 2.28 -29.12
N LEU A 332 17.66 1.74 -30.08
CA LEU A 332 17.96 2.39 -31.36
C LEU A 332 17.10 1.86 -32.51
N HIS A 333 16.14 0.99 -32.22
CA HIS A 333 15.22 0.50 -33.24
C HIS A 333 14.45 1.68 -33.87
N GLY A 334 14.52 1.79 -35.21
CA GLY A 334 13.91 2.90 -35.95
C GLY A 334 14.66 4.24 -35.86
N VAL A 335 15.85 4.28 -35.25
CA VAL A 335 16.68 5.50 -35.15
C VAL A 335 17.74 5.48 -36.24
N THR A 336 17.79 6.54 -37.04
CA THR A 336 18.87 6.75 -38.00
C THR A 336 20.01 7.49 -37.30
N LEU A 337 21.14 6.82 -37.08
CA LEU A 337 22.34 7.45 -36.53
C LEU A 337 23.08 8.18 -37.65
N VAL A 338 23.27 9.49 -37.50
CA VAL A 338 24.11 10.27 -38.42
C VAL A 338 25.52 10.33 -37.83
N GLU A 339 26.49 9.76 -38.55
CA GLU A 339 27.90 9.94 -38.22
C GLU A 339 28.28 11.41 -38.45
N VAL A 340 28.40 12.15 -37.36
CA VAL A 340 28.99 13.49 -37.42
C VAL A 340 30.51 13.30 -37.48
N SER A 341 31.12 13.81 -38.54
CA SER A 341 32.56 13.80 -38.81
C SER A 341 33.42 14.18 -37.58
N GLY A 342 34.68 13.76 -37.60
CA GLY A 342 35.62 13.67 -36.46
C GLY A 342 35.82 14.91 -35.59
N GLU A 343 35.38 16.11 -35.98
CA GLU A 343 35.45 17.34 -35.16
C GLU A 343 34.62 17.25 -33.87
N SER A 344 33.63 16.35 -33.81
CA SER A 344 32.77 16.19 -32.64
C SER A 344 33.43 15.41 -31.49
N LYS A 345 34.47 14.61 -31.74
CA LYS A 345 35.17 13.84 -30.68
C LYS A 345 36.02 14.74 -29.79
N GLU A 346 36.78 15.66 -30.37
CA GLU A 346 37.58 16.65 -29.61
C GLU A 346 36.70 17.58 -28.77
N LYS A 347 35.53 17.95 -29.28
CA LYS A 347 34.58 18.80 -28.54
C LYS A 347 33.94 18.06 -27.35
N GLU A 348 33.79 16.74 -27.45
CA GLU A 348 33.22 15.88 -26.40
C GLU A 348 34.27 15.51 -25.33
N GLU A 349 35.54 15.36 -25.70
CA GLU A 349 36.65 15.27 -24.73
C GLU A 349 36.82 16.58 -23.96
N LYS A 350 36.82 17.73 -24.65
CA LYS A 350 36.88 19.05 -23.99
C LYS A 350 35.70 19.30 -23.04
N GLU A 351 34.46 18.93 -23.42
CA GLU A 351 33.31 19.05 -22.52
C GLU A 351 33.36 18.09 -21.31
N LYS A 352 33.99 16.91 -21.46
CA LYS A 352 34.20 15.98 -20.35
C LYS A 352 35.26 16.50 -19.39
N GLU A 353 36.38 17.01 -19.90
CA GLU A 353 37.44 17.64 -19.10
C GLU A 353 36.89 18.85 -18.33
N GLU A 354 36.13 19.72 -18.99
CA GLU A 354 35.54 20.91 -18.34
C GLU A 354 34.50 20.53 -17.27
N LYS A 355 33.76 19.43 -17.44
CA LYS A 355 32.83 18.92 -16.43
C LYS A 355 33.55 18.29 -15.25
N GLU A 356 34.61 17.53 -15.50
CA GLU A 356 35.43 16.95 -14.43
C GLU A 356 36.13 18.05 -13.63
N GLU A 357 36.60 19.11 -14.29
CA GLU A 357 37.20 20.27 -13.65
C GLU A 357 36.19 21.02 -12.75
N LYS A 358 34.99 21.30 -13.28
CA LYS A 358 33.89 21.89 -12.48
C LYS A 358 33.45 21.00 -11.31
N GLU A 359 33.54 19.67 -11.44
CA GLU A 359 33.22 18.76 -10.33
C GLU A 359 34.34 18.70 -9.29
N LYS A 360 35.61 18.77 -9.70
CA LYS A 360 36.78 18.89 -8.81
C LYS A 360 36.72 20.21 -8.04
N GLU A 361 36.36 21.31 -8.69
CA GLU A 361 36.21 22.63 -8.07
C GLU A 361 35.08 22.65 -7.03
N LYS A 362 33.91 22.08 -7.36
CA LYS A 362 32.80 21.91 -6.39
C LYS A 362 33.17 21.00 -5.21
N LYS A 363 34.00 19.97 -5.42
CA LYS A 363 34.51 19.12 -4.33
C LYS A 363 35.48 19.87 -3.43
N LYS A 364 36.34 20.73 -4.00
CA LYS A 364 37.26 21.60 -3.27
C LYS A 364 36.49 22.62 -2.41
N GLU A 365 35.51 23.30 -3.00
CA GLU A 365 34.66 24.28 -2.29
C GLU A 365 33.86 23.63 -1.13
N LYS A 366 33.35 22.41 -1.33
CA LYS A 366 32.69 21.64 -0.26
C LYS A 366 33.66 21.22 0.85
N LYS A 367 34.93 20.96 0.53
CA LYS A 367 35.96 20.61 1.51
C LYS A 367 36.34 21.83 2.36
N GLU A 368 36.55 22.98 1.73
CA GLU A 368 36.84 24.26 2.41
C GLU A 368 35.69 24.66 3.36
N LYS A 369 34.43 24.64 2.88
CA LYS A 369 33.25 24.90 3.73
C LYS A 369 33.13 23.93 4.93
N LYS A 370 33.61 22.69 4.78
CA LYS A 370 33.60 21.69 5.87
C LYS A 370 34.71 21.96 6.89
N GLU A 371 35.88 22.42 6.44
CA GLU A 371 37.00 22.82 7.30
C GLU A 371 36.67 24.11 8.08
N GLU A 372 36.11 25.13 7.44
CA GLU A 372 35.64 26.35 8.12
C GLU A 372 34.61 26.03 9.21
N LYS A 373 33.65 25.14 8.91
CA LYS A 373 32.63 24.73 9.89
C LYS A 373 33.23 23.92 11.05
N LYS A 374 34.31 23.18 10.82
CA LYS A 374 35.04 22.45 11.88
C LYS A 374 35.82 23.43 12.76
N GLU A 375 36.48 24.41 12.17
CA GLU A 375 37.24 25.42 12.91
C GLU A 375 36.32 26.33 13.75
N LYS A 376 35.15 26.71 13.21
CA LYS A 376 34.13 27.47 13.96
C LYS A 376 33.60 26.68 15.17
N LYS A 377 33.32 25.38 15.01
CA LYS A 377 32.91 24.51 16.11
C LYS A 377 34.00 24.35 17.18
N GLU A 378 35.27 24.32 16.78
CA GLU A 378 36.38 24.23 17.72
C GLU A 378 36.55 25.53 18.52
N LYS A 379 36.38 26.70 17.87
CA LYS A 379 36.37 28.01 18.53
C LYS A 379 35.23 28.12 19.55
N GLU A 380 34.00 27.75 19.17
CA GLU A 380 32.85 27.72 20.10
C GLU A 380 33.08 26.77 21.29
N LYS A 381 33.71 25.61 21.07
CA LYS A 381 34.02 24.66 22.15
C LYS A 381 35.03 25.25 23.14
N LYS A 382 36.08 25.92 22.65
CA LYS A 382 37.10 26.59 23.49
C LYS A 382 36.50 27.75 24.29
N GLU A 383 35.55 28.48 23.71
CA GLU A 383 34.87 29.58 24.38
C GLU A 383 33.96 29.09 25.51
N LYS A 384 33.14 28.07 25.25
CA LYS A 384 32.31 27.41 26.29
C LYS A 384 33.15 26.83 27.43
N GLU A 385 34.35 26.34 27.15
CA GLU A 385 35.24 25.82 28.19
C GLU A 385 35.84 26.94 29.05
N LYS A 386 36.16 28.10 28.45
CA LYS A 386 36.60 29.29 29.20
C LYS A 386 35.50 29.84 30.10
N GLU A 387 34.26 29.85 29.60
CA GLU A 387 33.10 30.32 30.36
C GLU A 387 32.81 29.43 31.57
N LYS A 388 32.82 28.10 31.39
CA LYS A 388 32.72 27.13 32.50
C LYS A 388 33.84 27.29 33.54
N LYS A 389 35.06 27.60 33.11
CA LYS A 389 36.19 27.86 34.03
C LYS A 389 36.00 29.16 34.82
N LYS A 390 35.40 30.20 34.23
CA LYS A 390 35.05 31.44 34.94
C LYS A 390 33.96 31.20 35.98
N GLU A 391 32.89 30.51 35.59
CA GLU A 391 31.75 30.21 36.47
C GLU A 391 32.19 29.34 37.67
N LYS A 392 33.10 28.37 37.45
CA LYS A 392 33.67 27.57 38.54
C LYS A 392 34.49 28.42 39.53
N LYS A 393 35.28 29.37 39.03
CA LYS A 393 36.06 30.28 39.89
C LYS A 393 35.17 31.22 40.70
N GLU A 394 34.06 31.69 40.14
CA GLU A 394 33.09 32.51 40.89
C GLU A 394 32.37 31.71 41.98
N LYS A 395 31.97 30.47 41.69
CA LYS A 395 31.38 29.56 42.68
C LYS A 395 32.35 29.20 43.81
N GLU A 396 33.65 29.09 43.53
CA GLU A 396 34.66 28.88 44.58
C GLU A 396 34.89 30.14 45.42
N LYS A 397 34.85 31.34 44.82
CA LYS A 397 34.94 32.61 45.57
C LYS A 397 33.72 32.84 46.48
N SER A 398 32.50 32.55 46.00
CA SER A 398 31.29 32.71 46.81
C SER A 398 31.28 31.75 48.01
N LYS A 399 31.66 30.49 47.80
CA LYS A 399 31.82 29.52 48.90
C LYS A 399 32.88 29.94 49.93
N LYS A 400 33.97 30.58 49.49
CA LYS A 400 35.01 31.07 50.39
C LYS A 400 34.51 32.23 51.25
N ASN A 401 33.76 33.16 50.66
CA ASN A 401 33.13 34.29 51.37
C ASN A 401 32.03 33.84 52.35
N GLU A 402 31.26 32.81 52.00
CA GLU A 402 30.23 32.25 52.88
C GLU A 402 30.85 31.53 54.08
N LYS A 403 32.01 30.89 53.89
CA LYS A 403 32.76 30.23 54.96
C LYS A 403 33.43 31.23 55.92
N SER A 404 33.87 32.39 55.43
CA SER A 404 34.37 33.47 56.31
C SER A 404 33.25 34.16 57.08
N LYS A 405 32.07 34.36 56.49
CA LYS A 405 30.90 34.88 57.23
C LYS A 405 30.42 33.95 58.35
N LYS A 406 30.37 32.63 58.11
CA LYS A 406 30.02 31.65 59.15
C LYS A 406 31.02 31.59 60.30
N ASN A 407 32.30 31.91 60.05
CA ASN A 407 33.31 31.94 61.09
C ASN A 407 33.25 33.25 61.93
N GLU A 408 32.77 34.35 61.36
CA GLU A 408 32.52 35.59 62.12
C GLU A 408 31.30 35.44 63.04
N GLU A 409 30.21 34.81 62.57
CA GLU A 409 29.00 34.56 63.39
C GLU A 409 29.24 33.56 64.54
N SER A 410 30.23 32.67 64.43
CA SER A 410 30.59 31.74 65.51
C SER A 410 31.52 32.32 66.59
N ASN A 411 32.04 33.54 66.40
CA ASN A 411 32.88 34.23 67.39
C ASN A 411 32.11 35.28 68.21
N GLU A 412 30.82 35.49 67.94
CA GLU A 412 29.94 36.43 68.68
C GLU A 412 28.92 35.74 69.59
N ASN A 413 29.05 34.44 69.87
CA ASN A 413 28.24 33.71 70.86
C ASN A 413 29.08 33.09 71.97
#